data_AF-A0A7C3P602-F1
#
_entry.id   AF-A0A7C3P602-F1
#
_cell.length_a   1.000
_cell.length_b   1.000
_cell.length_c   1.000
_cell.angle_alpha   90.00
_cell.angle_beta   90.00
_cell.angle_gamma   90.00
#
_symmetry.space_group_name_H-M   'P 1'
#
loop_
_entity.id
_entity.type
_entity.pdbx_description
1 polymer ?
#
loop_
_entity_poly.entity_id
_entity_poly.type
_entity_poly.pdbx_seq_one_letter_code
_entity_poly.pdbx_strand_id
1 'polypeptide(L)'
;MGSGIQIKKPDVDLIACAITPPAQKFVDKQASTVRERITYLEHVVGRSIDLKEIKEIYIKQIEKGFEVELVPGELTEKERDYYREMEREYTSDEFFMERSERRFGKIPTDVVRRMVQFKVPEGPLVRIITLTKNRKIWDLLISGAIHASPLRPTSPIHEIEKALKGQPIDVKLFESEIAEVLNRPNFNFAKVSADLLASKIYECATSPSALPLEGEGRGGGEI
;
A
#
# COMPACT_ATOMS: atom_id res chain seq x y z
N MET A 1 -7.81 -7.31 1.17
CA MET A 1 -8.11 -8.38 2.14
C MET A 1 -7.30 -9.59 1.74
N GLY A 2 -6.48 -10.15 2.62
CA GLY A 2 -5.90 -11.47 2.38
C GLY A 2 -7.01 -12.50 2.56
N SER A 3 -7.60 -12.96 1.46
CA SER A 3 -8.73 -13.89 1.44
C SER A 3 -8.27 -15.35 1.57
N GLY A 4 -7.33 -15.61 2.48
CA GLY A 4 -6.82 -16.95 2.76
C GLY A 4 -7.23 -17.40 4.15
N ILE A 5 -7.58 -18.67 4.31
CA ILE A 5 -7.81 -19.26 5.63
C ILE A 5 -6.43 -19.52 6.27
N GLN A 6 -6.18 -18.94 7.44
CA GLN A 6 -5.00 -19.26 8.23
C GLN A 6 -5.13 -20.69 8.80
N ILE A 7 -4.42 -21.66 8.21
CA ILE A 7 -4.53 -23.07 8.62
C ILE A 7 -3.70 -23.35 9.89
N LYS A 8 -2.40 -23.05 9.82
CA LYS A 8 -1.40 -23.34 10.86
C LYS A 8 -1.31 -22.18 11.86
N LYS A 9 -0.77 -22.45 13.05
CA LYS A 9 -0.43 -21.40 14.03
C LYS A 9 0.56 -20.40 13.39
N PRO A 10 0.22 -19.10 13.28
CA PRO A 10 1.16 -18.11 12.81
C PRO A 10 2.19 -17.78 13.90
N ASP A 11 3.41 -17.46 13.48
CA ASP A 11 4.44 -16.93 14.37
C ASP A 11 4.15 -15.44 14.64
N VAL A 12 3.41 -15.19 15.71
CA VAL A 12 2.98 -13.85 16.10
C VAL A 12 4.13 -12.96 16.53
N ASP A 13 5.22 -13.53 17.06
CA ASP A 13 6.37 -12.76 17.52
C ASP A 13 7.19 -12.30 16.31
N LEU A 14 7.42 -13.20 15.35
CA LEU A 14 8.03 -12.86 14.07
C LEU A 14 7.23 -11.78 13.32
N ILE A 15 5.89 -11.94 13.25
CA ILE A 15 5.02 -10.95 12.61
C ILE A 15 5.11 -9.59 13.31
N ALA A 16 5.10 -9.56 14.64
CA ALA A 16 5.19 -8.32 15.41
C ALA A 16 6.54 -7.62 15.24
N CYS A 17 7.63 -8.38 15.13
CA CYS A 17 8.96 -7.84 14.85
C CYS A 17 9.11 -7.33 13.41
N ALA A 18 8.49 -8.00 12.43
CA ALA A 18 8.61 -7.64 11.02
C ALA A 18 7.66 -6.52 10.59
N ILE A 19 6.47 -6.44 11.18
CA ILE A 19 5.43 -5.46 10.81
C ILE A 19 5.28 -4.45 11.93
N THR A 20 5.75 -3.23 11.71
CA THR A 20 5.57 -2.10 12.64
C THR A 20 4.47 -1.16 12.13
N PRO A 21 3.18 -1.43 12.44
CA PRO A 21 2.10 -0.55 12.01
C PRO A 21 2.20 0.81 12.72
N PRO A 22 1.96 1.93 12.03
CA PRO A 22 1.94 3.24 12.66
C PRO A 22 0.77 3.34 13.65
N ALA A 23 0.97 4.07 14.76
CA ALA A 23 -0.02 4.22 15.82
C ALA A 23 -1.39 4.71 15.31
N GLN A 24 -1.39 5.58 14.28
CA GLN A 24 -2.58 6.12 13.64
C GLN A 24 -3.49 5.04 12.98
N LYS A 25 -2.98 3.83 12.75
CA LYS A 25 -3.76 2.71 12.20
C LYS A 25 -4.78 2.13 13.19
N PHE A 26 -4.62 2.41 14.49
CA PHE A 26 -5.43 1.83 15.57
C PHE A 26 -6.53 2.76 16.12
N VAL A 27 -6.59 4.01 15.64
CA VAL A 27 -7.52 5.04 16.15
C VAL A 27 -8.98 4.57 16.15
N ASP A 28 -9.38 3.77 15.15
CA ASP A 28 -10.77 3.30 14.99
C ASP A 28 -11.02 1.86 15.53
N LYS A 29 -10.02 1.20 16.14
CA LYS A 29 -10.12 -0.22 16.48
C LYS A 29 -10.00 -0.44 18.00
N GLN A 30 -11.13 -0.75 18.63
CA GLN A 30 -11.27 -1.02 20.09
C GLN A 30 -10.53 -2.27 20.65
N ALA A 31 -9.54 -2.86 19.96
CA ALA A 31 -8.78 -3.99 20.56
C ALA A 31 -7.28 -3.69 20.66
N SER A 32 -6.72 -4.05 21.80
CA SER A 32 -5.44 -3.61 22.33
C SER A 32 -4.23 -4.28 21.73
N THR A 33 -4.33 -5.50 21.17
CA THR A 33 -3.18 -6.19 20.55
C THR A 33 -3.53 -7.09 19.36
N VAL A 34 -2.57 -7.33 18.47
CA VAL A 34 -2.71 -8.25 17.31
C VAL A 34 -2.97 -9.70 17.77
N ARG A 35 -2.43 -10.10 18.93
CA ARG A 35 -2.60 -11.45 19.50
C ARG A 35 -4.05 -11.80 19.81
N GLU A 36 -4.86 -10.82 20.22
CA GLU A 36 -6.27 -11.03 20.58
C GLU A 36 -7.17 -11.36 19.37
N ARG A 37 -6.70 -11.13 18.13
CA ARG A 37 -7.51 -11.29 16.91
C ARG A 37 -7.09 -12.45 16.02
N ILE A 38 -6.01 -13.15 16.36
CA ILE A 38 -5.47 -14.20 15.52
C ILE A 38 -6.04 -15.55 15.95
N THR A 39 -6.77 -16.18 15.03
CA THR A 39 -7.19 -17.58 15.12
C THR A 39 -6.65 -18.34 13.91
N TYR A 40 -6.64 -19.67 14.00
CA TYR A 40 -6.21 -20.55 12.91
C TYR A 40 -6.97 -21.87 12.96
N LEU A 41 -7.09 -22.53 11.80
CA LEU A 41 -8.00 -23.66 11.64
C LEU A 41 -7.65 -24.84 12.56
N GLU A 42 -6.37 -25.19 12.72
CA GLU A 42 -5.96 -26.30 13.60
C GLU A 42 -6.36 -26.09 15.06
N HIS A 43 -6.35 -24.84 15.53
CA HIS A 43 -6.82 -24.51 16.89
C HIS A 43 -8.32 -24.72 17.02
N VAL A 44 -9.10 -24.30 16.02
CA VAL A 44 -10.56 -24.44 16.02
C VAL A 44 -10.98 -25.91 15.92
N VAL A 45 -10.30 -26.68 15.07
CA VAL A 45 -10.61 -28.10 14.85
C VAL A 45 -9.99 -29.01 15.92
N GLY A 46 -8.96 -28.54 16.63
CA GLY A 46 -8.32 -29.29 17.72
C GLY A 46 -7.37 -30.40 17.26
N ARG A 47 -6.90 -30.36 16.00
CA ARG A 47 -5.94 -31.33 15.45
C ARG A 47 -4.99 -30.70 14.44
N SER A 48 -3.91 -31.40 14.14
CA SER A 48 -3.06 -31.09 13.00
C SER A 48 -3.78 -31.38 11.68
N ILE A 49 -3.57 -30.50 10.70
CA ILE A 49 -4.17 -30.56 9.37
C ILE A 49 -3.05 -30.57 8.33
N ASP A 50 -3.06 -31.53 7.41
CA ASP A 50 -2.18 -31.52 6.24
C ASP A 50 -2.69 -30.49 5.21
N LEU A 51 -1.80 -29.69 4.63
CA LEU A 51 -2.18 -28.75 3.56
C LEU A 51 -2.73 -29.49 2.32
N LYS A 52 -2.32 -30.74 2.10
CA LYS A 52 -2.91 -31.60 1.04
C LYS A 52 -4.39 -31.88 1.30
N GLU A 53 -4.76 -32.16 2.54
CA GLU A 53 -6.14 -32.37 2.96
C GLU A 53 -7.00 -31.14 2.61
N ILE A 54 -6.50 -29.96 2.94
CA ILE A 54 -7.18 -28.69 2.62
C ILE A 54 -7.33 -28.51 1.11
N LYS A 55 -6.27 -28.76 0.33
CA LYS A 55 -6.32 -28.69 -1.14
C LYS A 55 -7.40 -29.61 -1.72
N GLU A 56 -7.47 -30.86 -1.24
CA GLU A 56 -8.48 -31.83 -1.67
C GLU A 56 -9.90 -31.39 -1.30
N ILE A 57 -10.09 -30.83 -0.11
CA ILE A 57 -11.38 -30.27 0.31
C ILE A 57 -11.80 -29.14 -0.63
N TYR A 58 -10.91 -28.19 -0.94
CA TYR A 58 -11.20 -27.10 -1.87
C TYR A 58 -11.60 -27.62 -3.26
N ILE A 59 -10.86 -28.57 -3.82
CA ILE A 59 -11.17 -29.19 -5.12
C ILE A 59 -12.57 -29.81 -5.08
N LYS A 60 -12.84 -30.69 -4.11
CA LYS A 60 -14.13 -31.38 -3.99
C LYS A 60 -15.30 -30.40 -3.80
N GLN A 61 -15.11 -29.32 -3.04
CA GLN A 61 -16.17 -28.33 -2.84
C GLN A 61 -16.44 -27.50 -4.09
N ILE A 62 -15.41 -27.18 -4.89
CA ILE A 62 -15.60 -26.48 -6.17
C ILE A 62 -16.31 -27.41 -7.17
N GLU A 63 -15.85 -28.65 -7.32
CA GLU A 63 -16.48 -29.64 -8.20
C GLU A 63 -17.96 -29.85 -7.86
N LYS A 64 -18.26 -30.03 -6.58
CA LYS A 64 -19.64 -30.16 -6.10
C LYS A 64 -20.45 -28.86 -6.27
N GLY A 65 -19.86 -27.71 -5.97
CA GLY A 65 -20.55 -26.43 -5.97
C GLY A 65 -20.89 -25.91 -7.37
N PHE A 66 -20.08 -26.27 -8.37
CA PHE A 66 -20.26 -25.87 -9.76
C PHE A 66 -20.72 -27.02 -10.67
N GLU A 67 -20.85 -28.24 -10.14
CA GLU A 67 -21.19 -29.45 -10.89
C GLU A 67 -20.24 -29.71 -12.07
N VAL A 68 -18.94 -29.57 -11.82
CA VAL A 68 -17.86 -29.76 -12.80
C VAL A 68 -16.82 -30.76 -12.29
N GLU A 69 -16.02 -31.29 -13.21
CA GLU A 69 -14.79 -32.03 -12.88
C GLU A 69 -13.58 -31.10 -13.07
N LEU A 70 -12.71 -31.01 -12.07
CA LEU A 70 -11.49 -30.23 -12.16
C LEU A 70 -10.34 -31.09 -12.64
N VAL A 71 -9.86 -30.83 -13.85
CA VAL A 71 -8.69 -31.51 -14.42
C VAL A 71 -7.42 -30.74 -14.08
N PRO A 72 -6.39 -31.38 -13.47
CA PRO A 72 -5.10 -30.74 -13.26
C PRO A 72 -4.48 -30.30 -14.58
N GLY A 73 -4.21 -29.00 -14.70
CA GLY A 73 -3.44 -28.42 -15.80
C GLY A 73 -2.00 -28.11 -15.40
N GLU A 74 -1.12 -28.03 -16.38
CA GLU A 74 0.21 -27.44 -16.24
C GLU A 74 0.24 -26.07 -16.89
N LEU A 75 1.13 -25.20 -16.42
CA LEU A 75 1.38 -23.94 -17.12
C LEU A 75 1.91 -24.25 -18.53
N THR A 76 1.37 -23.57 -19.53
CA THR A 76 1.92 -23.55 -20.88
C THR A 76 3.26 -22.80 -20.89
N GLU A 77 4.04 -22.94 -21.97
CA GLU A 77 5.30 -22.19 -22.12
C GLU A 77 5.07 -20.67 -22.07
N LYS A 78 4.01 -20.20 -22.74
CA LYS A 78 3.60 -18.79 -22.72
C LYS A 78 3.22 -18.30 -21.31
N GLU A 79 2.53 -19.11 -20.51
CA GLU A 79 2.20 -18.75 -19.13
C GLU A 79 3.44 -18.76 -18.23
N ARG A 80 4.39 -19.68 -18.47
CA ARG A 80 5.70 -19.65 -17.79
C ARG A 80 6.50 -18.40 -18.15
N ASP A 81 6.39 -17.90 -19.37
CA ASP A 81 7.02 -16.63 -19.76
C ASP A 81 6.43 -15.46 -18.98
N TYR A 82 5.10 -15.36 -18.88
CA TYR A 82 4.45 -14.35 -18.05
C TYR A 82 4.84 -14.46 -16.58
N TYR A 83 4.90 -15.68 -16.03
CA TYR A 83 5.35 -15.90 -14.66
C TYR A 83 6.77 -15.36 -14.44
N ARG A 84 7.71 -15.70 -15.33
CA ARG A 84 9.10 -15.23 -15.26
C ARG A 84 9.22 -13.71 -15.38
N GLU A 85 8.43 -13.10 -16.27
CA GLU A 85 8.38 -11.64 -16.43
C GLU A 85 7.88 -10.95 -15.15
N MET A 86 6.74 -11.42 -14.61
CA MET A 86 6.14 -10.88 -13.39
C MET A 86 7.01 -11.11 -12.16
N GLU A 87 7.63 -12.28 -12.04
CA GLU A 87 8.58 -12.59 -10.96
C GLU A 87 9.76 -11.64 -11.00
N ARG A 88 10.38 -11.43 -12.18
CA ARG A 88 11.49 -10.48 -12.34
C ARG A 88 11.09 -9.06 -11.94
N GLU A 89 9.89 -8.62 -12.31
CA GLU A 89 9.39 -7.30 -11.94
C GLU A 89 9.11 -7.19 -10.44
N TYR A 90 8.28 -8.08 -9.88
CA TYR A 90 7.80 -7.99 -8.50
C TYR A 90 8.85 -8.27 -7.44
N THR A 91 9.97 -8.88 -7.83
CA THR A 91 11.14 -9.08 -6.95
C THR A 91 12.24 -8.04 -7.18
N SER A 92 12.08 -7.13 -8.14
CA SER A 92 13.05 -6.06 -8.36
C SER A 92 13.03 -5.04 -7.22
N ASP A 93 14.21 -4.50 -6.88
CA ASP A 93 14.32 -3.41 -5.88
C ASP A 93 13.54 -2.18 -6.34
N GLU A 94 13.50 -1.91 -7.65
CA GLU A 94 12.71 -0.81 -8.22
C GLU A 94 11.23 -0.95 -7.86
N PHE A 95 10.61 -2.10 -8.16
CA PHE A 95 9.20 -2.34 -7.81
C PHE A 95 8.97 -2.31 -6.30
N PHE A 96 9.84 -2.97 -5.54
CA PHE A 96 9.69 -3.08 -4.09
C PHE A 96 9.83 -1.72 -3.38
N MET A 97 10.72 -0.86 -3.88
CA MET A 97 11.04 0.44 -3.28
C MET A 97 10.32 1.64 -3.94
N GLU A 98 9.51 1.43 -4.98
CA GLU A 98 8.85 2.50 -5.75
C GLU A 98 8.00 3.45 -4.87
N ARG A 99 7.37 2.91 -3.82
CA ARG A 99 6.56 3.69 -2.86
C ARG A 99 7.33 4.19 -1.64
N SER A 100 8.67 4.16 -1.70
CA SER A 100 9.57 4.69 -0.66
C SER A 100 10.24 5.99 -1.11
N GLU A 101 10.82 6.72 -0.16
CA GLU A 101 11.56 7.95 -0.48
C GLU A 101 12.83 7.73 -1.29
N ARG A 102 13.29 6.48 -1.42
CA ARG A 102 14.44 6.13 -2.28
C ARG A 102 14.21 6.57 -3.72
N ARG A 103 12.96 6.60 -4.18
CA ARG A 103 12.61 7.04 -5.53
C ARG A 103 12.97 8.50 -5.83
N PHE A 104 13.13 9.34 -4.80
CA PHE A 104 13.52 10.74 -4.99
C PHE A 104 15.01 10.90 -5.33
N GLY A 105 15.83 9.85 -5.12
CA GLY A 105 17.27 9.90 -5.34
C GLY A 105 17.95 10.98 -4.50
N LYS A 106 18.87 11.73 -5.11
CA LYS A 106 19.60 12.81 -4.44
C LYS A 106 18.73 14.08 -4.40
N ILE A 107 18.27 14.44 -3.20
CA ILE A 107 17.45 15.64 -2.97
C ILE A 107 18.36 16.88 -2.84
N PRO A 108 18.10 17.96 -3.59
CA PRO A 108 18.82 19.23 -3.44
C PRO A 108 18.65 19.85 -2.04
N THR A 109 19.67 20.56 -1.56
CA THR A 109 19.67 21.16 -0.21
C THR A 109 18.62 22.26 -0.01
N ASP A 110 18.16 22.88 -1.09
CA ASP A 110 17.14 23.93 -1.09
C ASP A 110 15.71 23.38 -1.25
N VAL A 111 15.54 22.06 -1.25
CA VAL A 111 14.24 21.40 -1.23
C VAL A 111 13.83 21.14 0.22
N VAL A 112 12.63 21.60 0.58
CA VAL A 112 12.06 21.37 1.91
C VAL A 112 11.15 20.16 1.88
N ARG A 113 11.49 19.17 2.71
CA ARG A 113 10.69 17.96 2.93
C ARG A 113 9.67 18.14 4.05
N ARG A 114 8.43 17.73 3.78
CA ARG A 114 7.35 17.67 4.78
C ARG A 114 6.56 16.38 4.62
N MET A 115 6.02 15.89 5.73
CA MET A 115 5.20 14.69 5.76
C MET A 115 3.97 14.90 6.62
N VAL A 116 2.82 14.43 6.14
CA VAL A 116 1.61 14.28 6.93
C VAL A 116 1.09 12.86 6.76
N GLN A 117 0.51 12.32 7.83
CA GLN A 117 -0.19 11.05 7.79
C GLN A 117 -1.54 11.21 8.49
N PHE A 118 -2.60 10.75 7.84
CA PHE A 118 -3.95 10.88 8.35
C PHE A 118 -4.80 9.66 7.98
N LYS A 119 -5.78 9.39 8.83
CA LYS A 119 -6.78 8.34 8.61
C LYS A 119 -8.00 8.98 7.96
N VAL A 120 -8.44 8.41 6.84
CA VAL A 120 -9.72 8.77 6.21
C VAL A 120 -10.83 8.02 6.97
N PRO A 121 -11.91 8.70 7.43
CA PRO A 121 -13.04 8.04 8.07
C PRO A 121 -13.58 6.90 7.21
N GLU A 122 -13.68 5.70 7.80
CA GLU A 122 -14.07 4.46 7.10
C GLU A 122 -13.22 4.11 5.85
N GLY A 123 -12.11 4.83 5.64
CA GLY A 123 -11.31 4.79 4.43
C GLY A 123 -9.86 4.35 4.69
N PRO A 124 -8.94 4.63 3.77
CA PRO A 124 -7.54 4.24 3.89
C PRO A 124 -6.78 5.08 4.93
N LEU A 125 -5.62 4.56 5.36
CA LEU A 125 -4.59 5.38 6.00
C LEU A 125 -3.72 5.95 4.87
N VAL A 126 -3.61 7.27 4.80
CA VAL A 126 -2.87 7.99 3.75
C VAL A 126 -1.68 8.72 4.37
N ARG A 127 -0.52 8.57 3.75
CA ARG A 127 0.73 9.27 4.05
C ARG A 127 1.11 10.10 2.83
N ILE A 128 1.37 11.38 3.02
CA ILE A 128 1.75 12.30 1.97
C ILE A 128 3.10 12.89 2.33
N ILE A 129 4.07 12.76 1.44
CA ILE A 129 5.37 13.42 1.53
C ILE A 129 5.44 14.44 0.40
N THR A 130 5.65 15.70 0.75
CA THR A 130 5.87 16.78 -0.21
C THR A 130 7.33 17.20 -0.16
N LEU A 131 7.92 17.36 -1.33
CA LEU A 131 9.19 18.03 -1.53
C LEU A 131 8.89 19.35 -2.21
N THR A 132 9.26 20.46 -1.60
CA THR A 132 8.90 21.80 -2.10
C THR A 132 10.14 22.64 -2.38
N LYS A 133 10.10 23.42 -3.46
CA LYS A 133 11.18 24.35 -3.85
C LYS A 133 10.56 25.54 -4.58
N ASN A 134 10.98 26.77 -4.24
CA ASN A 134 10.50 28.00 -4.89
C ASN A 134 8.96 28.11 -4.94
N ARG A 135 8.28 27.77 -3.84
CA ARG A 135 6.80 27.75 -3.71
C ARG A 135 6.08 26.82 -4.70
N LYS A 136 6.77 25.79 -5.19
CA LYS A 136 6.25 24.74 -6.06
C LYS A 136 6.47 23.36 -5.44
N ILE A 137 5.64 22.40 -5.84
CA ILE A 137 5.89 20.97 -5.59
C ILE A 137 7.06 20.54 -6.47
N TRP A 138 8.19 20.22 -5.87
CA TRP A 138 9.33 19.62 -6.56
C TRP A 138 9.07 18.13 -6.83
N ASP A 139 8.53 17.41 -5.84
CA ASP A 139 8.05 16.04 -5.96
C ASP A 139 7.01 15.72 -4.87
N LEU A 140 6.25 14.65 -5.08
CA LEU A 140 5.14 14.22 -4.24
C LEU A 140 5.10 12.70 -4.16
N LEU A 141 4.92 12.17 -2.95
CA LEU A 141 4.70 10.74 -2.70
C LEU A 141 3.48 10.54 -1.80
N ILE A 142 2.45 9.87 -2.33
CA ILE A 142 1.20 9.52 -1.67
C ILE A 142 1.17 8.01 -1.43
N SER A 143 1.36 7.57 -0.20
CA SER A 143 1.48 6.15 0.17
C SER A 143 0.60 5.81 1.36
N GLY A 144 0.66 4.57 1.84
CA GLY A 144 -0.12 4.10 2.98
C GLY A 144 -0.95 2.86 2.65
N ALA A 145 -1.95 2.57 3.49
CA ALA A 145 -2.86 1.46 3.29
C ALA A 145 -3.99 1.86 2.32
N ILE A 146 -3.60 2.22 1.10
CA ILE A 146 -4.47 2.79 0.07
C ILE A 146 -5.17 1.70 -0.73
N HIS A 147 -6.44 1.96 -1.08
CA HIS A 147 -7.20 1.18 -2.04
C HIS A 147 -7.47 2.04 -3.27
N ALA A 148 -6.72 1.77 -4.33
CA ALA A 148 -6.82 2.47 -5.61
C ALA A 148 -6.93 1.46 -6.76
N SER A 149 -7.70 1.81 -7.79
CA SER A 149 -7.79 1.04 -9.03
C SER A 149 -7.82 1.97 -10.24
N PRO A 150 -7.29 1.54 -11.41
CA PRO A 150 -6.50 0.32 -11.60
C PRO A 150 -5.14 0.41 -10.86
N LEU A 151 -4.45 -0.72 -10.68
CA LEU A 151 -3.07 -0.73 -10.16
C LEU A 151 -2.03 -0.68 -11.29
N ARG A 152 -2.39 -1.21 -12.47
CA ARG A 152 -1.54 -1.29 -13.65
C ARG A 152 -2.29 -0.82 -14.91
N PRO A 153 -1.59 -0.30 -15.93
CA PRO A 153 -0.15 -0.01 -15.93
C PRO A 153 0.22 1.16 -15.02
N THR A 154 -0.74 2.05 -14.73
CA THR A 154 -0.57 3.19 -13.83
C THR A 154 -1.80 3.33 -12.95
N SER A 155 -1.60 3.62 -11.67
CA SER A 155 -2.72 3.87 -10.74
C SER A 155 -3.11 5.35 -10.70
N PRO A 156 -4.33 5.70 -10.25
CA PRO A 156 -4.73 7.10 -10.06
C PRO A 156 -3.76 7.87 -9.17
N ILE A 157 -3.10 7.20 -8.22
CA ILE A 157 -2.11 7.81 -7.33
C ILE A 157 -0.88 8.31 -8.11
N HIS A 158 -0.36 7.48 -9.01
CA HIS A 158 0.78 7.85 -9.84
C HIS A 158 0.43 9.01 -10.78
N GLU A 159 -0.77 9.01 -11.35
CA GLU A 159 -1.24 10.08 -12.22
C GLU A 159 -1.42 11.40 -11.46
N ILE A 160 -1.94 11.36 -10.22
CA ILE A 160 -2.01 12.54 -9.34
C ILE A 160 -0.62 13.07 -9.02
N GLU A 161 0.32 12.20 -8.62
CA GLU A 161 1.70 12.61 -8.32
C GLU A 161 2.36 13.29 -9.52
N LYS A 162 2.17 12.73 -10.71
CA LYS A 162 2.69 13.28 -11.96
C LYS A 162 2.05 14.63 -12.29
N ALA A 163 0.73 14.77 -12.14
CA ALA A 163 0.01 16.01 -12.44
C ALA A 163 0.42 17.18 -11.53
N LEU A 164 0.67 16.89 -10.24
CA LEU A 164 1.02 17.91 -9.26
C LEU A 164 2.52 18.25 -9.23
N LYS A 165 3.38 17.40 -9.79
CA LYS A 165 4.83 17.67 -9.86
C LYS A 165 5.11 18.92 -10.70
N GLY A 166 5.84 19.87 -10.11
CA GLY A 166 6.19 21.15 -10.72
C GLY A 166 5.14 22.26 -10.58
N GLN A 167 3.96 21.94 -10.04
CA GLN A 167 2.87 22.90 -9.88
C GLN A 167 3.13 23.88 -8.72
N PRO A 168 2.60 25.12 -8.79
CA PRO A 168 2.60 26.03 -7.64
C PRO A 168 1.78 25.44 -6.50
N ILE A 169 2.16 25.79 -5.26
CA ILE A 169 1.41 25.37 -4.07
C ILE A 169 0.10 26.16 -3.99
N ASP A 170 -0.97 25.58 -4.56
CA ASP A 170 -2.30 26.16 -4.63
C ASP A 170 -3.37 25.06 -4.47
N VAL A 171 -4.24 25.22 -3.48
CA VAL A 171 -5.23 24.19 -3.14
C VAL A 171 -6.30 24.00 -4.22
N LYS A 172 -6.71 25.07 -4.92
CA LYS A 172 -7.74 24.98 -5.97
C LYS A 172 -7.18 24.32 -7.22
N LEU A 173 -5.93 24.62 -7.55
CA LEU A 173 -5.21 23.92 -8.62
C LEU A 173 -5.10 22.43 -8.31
N PHE A 174 -4.67 22.08 -7.10
CA PHE A 174 -4.56 20.67 -6.69
C PHE A 174 -5.90 19.94 -6.78
N GLU A 175 -6.97 20.56 -6.29
CA GLU A 175 -8.32 19.98 -6.34
C GLU A 175 -8.75 19.73 -7.79
N SER A 176 -8.54 20.69 -8.68
CA SER A 176 -8.88 20.56 -10.12
C SER A 176 -8.12 19.42 -10.80
N GLU A 177 -6.80 19.36 -10.62
CA GLU A 177 -5.93 18.33 -11.22
C GLU A 177 -6.27 16.93 -10.68
N ILE A 178 -6.50 16.82 -9.36
CA ILE A 178 -6.90 15.55 -8.74
C ILE A 178 -8.28 15.12 -9.24
N ALA A 179 -9.24 16.04 -9.34
CA ALA A 179 -10.57 15.74 -9.83
C ALA A 179 -10.53 15.27 -11.30
N GLU A 180 -9.70 15.89 -12.14
CA GLU A 180 -9.50 15.45 -13.52
C GLU A 180 -9.02 14.00 -13.59
N VAL A 181 -8.01 13.64 -12.77
CA VAL A 181 -7.50 12.26 -12.71
C VAL A 181 -8.58 11.29 -12.21
N LEU A 182 -9.28 11.63 -11.13
CA LEU A 182 -10.29 10.74 -10.53
C LEU A 182 -11.55 10.59 -11.39
N ASN A 183 -11.83 11.53 -12.29
CA ASN A 183 -12.94 11.44 -13.24
C ASN A 183 -12.64 10.56 -14.47
N ARG A 184 -11.41 10.07 -14.62
CA ARG A 184 -11.05 9.16 -15.73
C ARG A 184 -11.80 7.83 -15.59
N PRO A 185 -12.18 7.18 -16.71
CA PRO A 185 -12.85 5.89 -16.66
C PRO A 185 -12.04 4.85 -15.87
N ASN A 186 -12.72 4.10 -14.99
CA ASN A 186 -12.16 3.03 -14.16
C ASN A 186 -11.19 3.50 -13.06
N PHE A 187 -10.94 4.80 -12.93
CA PHE A 187 -10.12 5.34 -11.85
C PHE A 187 -10.96 5.45 -10.58
N ASN A 188 -10.42 4.92 -9.49
CA ASN A 188 -11.06 5.00 -8.19
C ASN A 188 -9.99 5.08 -7.09
N PHE A 189 -10.19 6.02 -6.17
CA PHE A 189 -9.47 6.09 -4.92
C PHE A 189 -10.50 6.01 -3.79
N ALA A 190 -10.63 4.82 -3.22
CA ALA A 190 -11.76 4.50 -2.35
C ALA A 190 -11.85 5.44 -1.15
N LYS A 191 -13.01 6.11 -1.02
CA LYS A 191 -13.37 7.01 0.10
C LYS A 191 -12.51 8.27 0.20
N VAL A 192 -11.71 8.61 -0.81
CA VAL A 192 -10.90 9.82 -0.83
C VAL A 192 -11.41 10.76 -1.91
N SER A 193 -11.92 11.91 -1.51
CA SER A 193 -12.37 12.95 -2.43
C SER A 193 -11.22 13.87 -2.86
N ALA A 194 -11.40 14.56 -3.98
CA ALA A 194 -10.39 15.47 -4.52
C ALA A 194 -10.10 16.64 -3.57
N ASP A 195 -11.14 17.23 -2.97
CA ASP A 195 -11.03 18.34 -2.01
C ASP A 195 -10.26 17.94 -0.75
N LEU A 196 -10.53 16.74 -0.21
CA LEU A 196 -9.84 16.23 0.97
C LEU A 196 -8.35 16.03 0.68
N LEU A 197 -8.04 15.38 -0.44
CA LEU A 197 -6.67 15.10 -0.81
C LEU A 197 -5.90 16.39 -1.13
N ALA A 198 -6.49 17.31 -1.89
CA ALA A 198 -5.91 18.61 -2.20
C ALA A 198 -5.59 19.42 -0.94
N SER A 199 -6.55 19.48 -0.01
CA SER A 199 -6.39 20.17 1.28
C SER A 199 -5.25 19.57 2.09
N LYS A 200 -5.11 18.24 2.13
CA LYS A 200 -4.05 17.54 2.86
C LYS A 200 -2.68 17.69 2.22
N ILE A 201 -2.59 17.73 0.89
CA ILE A 201 -1.34 18.03 0.18
C ILE A 201 -0.92 19.48 0.43
N TYR A 202 -1.86 20.43 0.37
CA TYR A 202 -1.58 21.84 0.66
C TYR A 202 -1.12 22.05 2.11
N GLU A 203 -1.82 21.46 3.08
CA GLU A 203 -1.42 21.45 4.50
C GLU A 203 0.00 20.89 4.67
N CYS A 204 0.30 19.76 4.03
CA CYS A 204 1.63 19.15 4.06
C CYS A 204 2.70 20.10 3.51
N ALA A 205 2.45 20.70 2.34
CA ALA A 205 3.41 21.56 1.65
C ALA A 205 3.68 22.89 2.38
N THR A 206 2.73 23.37 3.18
CA THR A 206 2.78 24.67 3.87
C THR A 206 3.05 24.60 5.37
N SER A 207 2.93 23.42 5.98
CA SER A 207 3.19 23.21 7.42
C SER A 207 4.56 23.76 7.82
N PRO A 208 4.74 24.41 8.98
CA PRO A 208 6.04 24.97 9.36
C PRO A 208 7.10 23.92 9.69
N SER A 209 6.73 22.71 10.15
CA SER A 209 7.69 21.68 10.57
C SER A 209 8.27 20.90 9.39
N ALA A 210 9.59 21.00 9.16
CA ALA A 210 10.31 20.14 8.24
C ALA A 210 10.71 18.86 8.98
N LEU A 211 10.54 17.69 8.35
CA LEU A 211 10.94 16.41 8.93
C LEU A 211 12.12 15.85 8.13
N PRO A 212 13.17 15.31 8.78
CA PRO A 212 14.30 14.66 8.10
C PRO A 212 13.85 13.43 7.30
N LEU A 213 14.64 13.04 6.30
CA LEU A 213 14.37 11.89 5.43
C LEU A 213 14.37 10.57 6.21
N GLU A 214 13.55 9.60 5.78
CA GLU A 214 13.65 8.22 6.30
C GLU A 214 15.05 7.66 6.01
N GLY A 215 15.90 7.57 7.03
CA GLY A 215 17.26 7.00 6.95
C GLY A 215 18.38 7.86 7.56
N GLU A 216 18.16 9.15 7.81
CA GLU A 216 19.18 10.05 8.36
C GLU A 216 19.31 10.00 9.90
N GLY A 217 18.50 9.18 10.58
CA GLY A 217 18.43 9.09 12.05
C GLY A 217 18.81 7.74 12.66
N ARG A 218 19.37 6.80 11.90
CA ARG A 218 19.88 5.50 12.42
C ARG A 218 21.36 5.34 12.10
N GLY A 219 22.18 6.27 12.58
CA GLY A 219 23.63 6.12 12.63
C GLY A 219 24.09 6.37 14.06
N GLY A 220 24.65 5.34 14.71
CA GLY A 220 25.35 5.47 15.99
C GLY A 220 24.61 4.91 17.20
N GLY A 221 24.56 3.58 17.30
CA GLY A 221 24.38 2.86 18.56
C GLY A 221 25.21 1.58 18.44
N GLU A 222 26.41 1.62 19.01
CA GLU A 222 27.44 0.58 18.95
C GLU A 222 26.97 -0.75 19.58
N ILE A 223 27.39 -1.83 18.91
CA ILE A 223 27.73 -3.21 19.34
C ILE A 223 27.03 -3.76 20.60
#